data_AF-A0A6I7X3R7-F1
#
_entry.id   AF-A0A6I7X3R7-F1
#
_cell.length_a   1.000
_cell.length_b   1.000
_cell.length_c   1.000
_cell.angle_alpha   90.00
_cell.angle_beta   90.00
_cell.angle_gamma   90.00
#
_symmetry.space_group_name_H-M   'P 1'
#
loop_
_entity.id
_entity.type
_entity.pdbx_description
1 polymer ?
#
loop_
_entity_poly.entity_id
_entity_poly.type
_entity_poly.pdbx_seq_one_letter_code
_entity_poly.pdbx_strand_id
1 'polypeptide(L)'
;MTKTVTSTLTLSGRKFSKKELIGIQQTIKTFPNLSLTELAQTICEHLSWTTAQSRNKHNACLDALEKLEKLGLVELPSKRPQKKRESKKVVWTEQSQAKPDIDSSLAELGSITLK
;
A
#
# COMPACT_ATOMS: atom_id res chain seq x y z
N MET A 1 -12.79 14.31 -17.85
CA MET A 1 -12.73 13.61 -19.16
C MET A 1 -11.39 12.88 -19.25
N THR A 2 -11.38 11.56 -19.08
CA THR A 2 -10.17 10.73 -19.14
C THR A 2 -9.59 10.71 -20.55
N LYS A 3 -8.28 10.96 -20.69
CA LYS A 3 -7.58 10.92 -21.98
C LYS A 3 -7.62 9.52 -22.62
N THR A 4 -7.61 9.49 -23.95
CA THR A 4 -7.60 8.24 -24.73
C THR A 4 -6.21 7.60 -24.66
N VAL A 5 -6.16 6.32 -24.28
CA VAL A 5 -4.89 5.57 -24.20
C VAL A 5 -4.46 5.17 -25.61
N THR A 6 -3.33 5.70 -26.08
CA THR A 6 -2.83 5.45 -27.45
C THR A 6 -1.64 4.50 -27.49
N SER A 7 -0.86 4.38 -26.41
CA SER A 7 0.38 3.60 -26.36
C SER A 7 0.52 2.73 -25.11
N THR A 8 1.41 1.76 -25.19
CA THR A 8 1.83 0.91 -24.06
C THR A 8 2.62 1.73 -23.04
N LEU A 9 2.45 1.45 -21.75
CA LEU A 9 3.08 2.22 -20.67
C LEU A 9 3.70 1.28 -19.63
N THR A 10 4.88 1.61 -19.11
CA THR A 10 5.51 0.84 -18.04
C THR A 10 5.33 1.54 -16.70
N LEU A 11 4.67 0.89 -15.74
CA LEU A 11 4.42 1.39 -14.40
C LEU A 11 4.75 0.32 -13.36
N SER A 12 5.37 0.72 -12.26
CA SER A 12 5.69 -0.18 -11.13
C SER A 12 6.42 -1.47 -11.57
N GLY A 13 7.30 -1.36 -12.56
CA GLY A 13 8.06 -2.48 -13.13
C GLY A 13 7.28 -3.42 -14.06
N ARG A 14 5.99 -3.14 -14.34
CA ARG A 14 5.14 -3.90 -15.28
C ARG A 14 4.82 -3.07 -16.52
N LYS A 15 4.86 -3.69 -17.69
CA LYS A 15 4.40 -3.10 -18.95
C LYS A 15 2.89 -3.35 -19.10
N PHE A 16 2.13 -2.28 -19.31
CA PHE A 16 0.68 -2.30 -19.51
C PHE A 16 0.36 -2.04 -20.98
N SER A 17 -0.27 -3.02 -21.62
CA SER A 17 -0.82 -2.90 -22.95
C SER A 17 -1.99 -1.93 -22.98
N LYS A 18 -2.30 -1.42 -24.18
CA LYS A 18 -3.47 -0.57 -24.40
C LYS A 18 -4.77 -1.24 -23.94
N LYS A 19 -4.93 -2.55 -24.17
CA LYS A 19 -6.12 -3.32 -23.74
C LYS A 19 -6.25 -3.36 -22.21
N GLU A 20 -5.16 -3.60 -21.50
CA GLU A 20 -5.16 -3.59 -20.03
C GLU A 20 -5.49 -2.21 -19.48
N LEU A 21 -4.93 -1.15 -20.05
CA LEU A 21 -5.21 0.23 -19.64
C LEU A 21 -6.68 0.62 -19.87
N ILE A 22 -7.27 0.20 -20.99
CA ILE A 22 -8.71 0.35 -21.24
C ILE A 22 -9.53 -0.45 -20.22
N GLY A 23 -9.11 -1.68 -19.91
CA GLY A 23 -9.75 -2.52 -18.88
C GLY A 23 -9.72 -1.88 -17.50
N ILE A 24 -8.61 -1.22 -17.13
CA ILE A 24 -8.49 -0.45 -15.89
C ILE A 24 -9.49 0.72 -15.90
N GLN A 25 -9.53 1.52 -16.97
CA GLN A 25 -10.47 2.63 -17.11
C GLN A 25 -11.92 2.15 -16.98
N GLN A 26 -12.25 1.02 -17.61
CA GLN A 26 -13.57 0.41 -17.54
C GLN A 26 -13.89 -0.06 -16.12
N THR A 27 -12.95 -0.73 -15.45
CA THR A 27 -13.14 -1.21 -14.06
C THR A 27 -13.45 -0.04 -13.12
N ILE A 28 -12.71 1.07 -13.22
CA ILE A 28 -12.96 2.26 -12.39
C ILE A 28 -14.35 2.86 -12.67
N LYS A 29 -14.76 2.91 -13.94
CA LYS A 29 -16.09 3.42 -14.33
C LYS A 29 -17.24 2.52 -13.90
N THR A 30 -17.06 1.20 -13.95
CA THR A 30 -18.08 0.22 -13.57
C THR A 30 -18.30 0.18 -12.06
N PHE A 31 -17.26 0.45 -11.27
CA PHE A 31 -17.29 0.34 -9.82
C PHE A 31 -16.99 1.67 -9.11
N PRO A 32 -17.80 2.74 -9.30
CA PRO A 32 -17.53 4.05 -8.72
C PRO A 32 -17.66 4.07 -7.19
N ASN A 33 -18.38 3.10 -6.62
CA ASN A 33 -18.63 2.98 -5.19
C ASN A 33 -17.59 2.13 -4.45
N LEU A 34 -16.56 1.61 -5.12
CA LEU A 34 -15.47 0.92 -4.45
C LEU A 34 -14.47 1.94 -3.88
N SER A 35 -13.91 1.61 -2.73
CA SER A 35 -12.73 2.34 -2.22
C SER A 35 -11.54 2.13 -3.16
N LEU A 36 -10.57 3.05 -3.10
CA LEU A 36 -9.35 2.91 -3.90
C LEU A 36 -8.61 1.59 -3.61
N THR A 37 -8.68 1.12 -2.37
CA THR A 37 -8.11 -0.17 -1.96
C THR A 37 -8.83 -1.34 -2.64
N GLU A 38 -10.16 -1.37 -2.62
CA GLU A 38 -10.94 -2.43 -3.27
C GLU A 38 -10.74 -2.41 -4.79
N LEU A 39 -10.74 -1.23 -5.41
CA LEU A 39 -10.43 -1.09 -6.84
C LEU A 39 -9.08 -1.68 -7.21
N ALA A 40 -8.04 -1.42 -6.40
CA ALA A 40 -6.72 -1.98 -6.65
C ALA A 40 -6.70 -3.51 -6.51
N GLN A 41 -7.48 -4.09 -5.60
CA GLN A 41 -7.62 -5.55 -5.50
C GLN A 41 -8.30 -6.13 -6.75
N THR A 42 -9.45 -5.58 -7.14
CA THR A 42 -10.20 -6.00 -8.33
C THR A 42 -9.35 -5.89 -9.61
N ILE A 43 -8.60 -4.81 -9.75
CA ILE A 43 -7.70 -4.62 -10.90
C ILE A 43 -6.54 -5.62 -10.87
N CYS A 44 -5.96 -5.89 -9.70
CA CYS A 44 -4.93 -6.93 -9.58
C CYS A 44 -5.48 -8.29 -10.01
N GLU A 45 -6.70 -8.64 -9.59
CA GLU A 45 -7.36 -9.89 -9.98
C GLU A 45 -7.59 -9.97 -11.49
N HIS A 46 -8.21 -8.94 -12.08
CA HIS A 46 -8.46 -8.87 -13.53
C HIS A 46 -7.18 -8.97 -14.37
N LEU A 47 -6.07 -8.41 -13.88
CA LEU A 47 -4.79 -8.41 -14.57
C LEU A 47 -3.89 -9.60 -14.18
N SER A 48 -4.38 -10.51 -13.34
CA SER A 48 -3.61 -11.58 -12.71
C SER A 48 -2.28 -11.05 -12.14
N TRP A 49 -2.32 -9.86 -11.53
CA TRP A 49 -1.14 -9.15 -11.04
C TRP A 49 -0.80 -9.56 -9.61
N THR A 50 -0.19 -10.73 -9.49
CA THR A 50 0.09 -11.35 -8.19
C THR A 50 1.58 -11.53 -7.94
N THR A 51 1.93 -11.77 -6.67
CA THR A 51 3.25 -12.17 -6.20
C THR A 51 3.49 -13.66 -6.48
N ALA A 52 4.71 -14.15 -6.26
CA ALA A 52 5.00 -15.58 -6.35
C ALA A 52 4.14 -16.44 -5.41
N GLN A 53 3.64 -15.85 -4.32
CA GLN A 53 2.71 -16.50 -3.38
C GLN A 53 1.23 -16.23 -3.74
N SER A 54 0.92 -15.96 -5.01
CA SER A 54 -0.42 -15.67 -5.55
C SER A 54 -1.21 -14.52 -4.90
N ARG A 55 -0.61 -13.74 -3.98
CA ARG A 55 -1.24 -12.54 -3.41
C ARG A 55 -1.21 -11.38 -4.38
N ASN A 56 -2.27 -10.59 -4.45
CA ASN A 56 -2.33 -9.38 -5.27
C ASN A 56 -1.18 -8.41 -4.94
N LYS A 57 -0.55 -7.83 -5.98
CA LYS A 57 0.50 -6.80 -5.85
C LYS A 57 -0.11 -5.44 -5.54
N HIS A 58 -0.84 -5.37 -4.44
CA HIS A 58 -1.70 -4.26 -4.07
C HIS A 58 -0.99 -2.89 -4.08
N ASN A 59 0.14 -2.77 -3.37
CA ASN A 59 0.87 -1.50 -3.30
C ASN A 59 1.40 -1.06 -4.67
N ALA A 60 1.95 -1.99 -5.46
CA ALA A 60 2.42 -1.70 -6.80
C ALA A 60 1.27 -1.24 -7.73
N CYS A 61 0.07 -1.78 -7.52
CA CYS A 61 -1.13 -1.38 -8.24
C CYS A 61 -1.62 0.01 -7.83
N LEU A 62 -1.63 0.33 -6.54
CA LEU A 62 -1.93 1.68 -6.06
C LEU A 62 -0.95 2.71 -6.66
N ASP A 63 0.35 2.42 -6.63
CA ASP A 63 1.36 3.29 -7.23
C ASP A 63 1.16 3.48 -8.74
N ALA A 64 0.74 2.43 -9.44
CA ALA A 64 0.43 2.51 -10.87
C ALA A 64 -0.82 3.34 -11.13
N LEU A 65 -1.88 3.16 -10.34
CA LEU A 65 -3.12 3.95 -10.45
C LEU A 65 -2.87 5.45 -10.18
N GLU A 66 -2.09 5.78 -9.16
CA GLU A 66 -1.72 7.17 -8.86
C GLU A 66 -0.93 7.80 -10.02
N LYS A 67 -0.03 7.04 -10.65
CA LYS A 67 0.69 7.51 -11.85
C LYS A 67 -0.25 7.69 -13.05
N LEU A 68 -1.20 6.78 -13.26
CA LEU A 68 -2.19 6.91 -14.32
C LEU A 68 -3.08 8.14 -14.12
N GLU A 69 -3.46 8.44 -12.88
CA GLU A 69 -4.23 9.64 -12.54
C GLU A 69 -3.42 10.92 -12.80
N LYS A 70 -2.15 10.96 -12.38
CA LYS A 70 -1.24 12.09 -12.68
C LYS A 70 -1.05 12.32 -14.18
N LEU A 71 -1.10 11.27 -14.99
CA LEU A 71 -1.05 11.36 -16.46
C LEU A 71 -2.39 11.81 -17.08
N GLY A 72 -3.47 11.87 -16.29
CA GLY A 72 -4.83 12.18 -16.74
C GLY A 72 -5.50 11.04 -17.52
N LEU A 73 -5.00 9.81 -17.37
CA LEU A 73 -5.56 8.62 -18.02
C LEU A 73 -6.73 8.02 -17.24
N VAL A 74 -6.77 8.20 -15.92
CA VAL A 74 -7.88 7.77 -15.07
C VAL A 74 -8.26 8.89 -14.12
N GLU A 75 -9.49 8.86 -13.62
CA GLU A 75 -9.96 9.70 -12.51
C GLU A 75 -10.29 8.75 -11.36
N LEU A 76 -9.53 8.79 -10.27
CA LEU A 76 -9.73 7.88 -9.15
C LEU A 76 -10.80 8.44 -8.21
N PRO A 77 -11.56 7.57 -7.51
CA PRO A 77 -12.49 8.03 -6.50
C PRO A 77 -11.72 8.75 -5.38
N SER A 78 -12.33 9.82 -4.86
CA SER A 78 -11.77 10.56 -3.73
C SER A 78 -11.48 9.63 -2.56
N LYS A 79 -10.32 9.81 -1.92
CA LYS A 79 -9.96 9.05 -0.73
C LYS A 79 -11.02 9.28 0.34
N ARG A 80 -11.63 8.18 0.82
CA ARG A 80 -12.61 8.26 1.91
C ARG A 80 -11.91 8.77 3.17
N PRO A 81 -12.50 9.73 3.89
CA PRO A 81 -11.93 10.18 5.16
C PRO A 81 -11.92 9.01 6.14
N GLN A 82 -10.73 8.57 6.53
CA GLN A 82 -10.58 7.53 7.52
C GLN A 82 -10.44 8.17 8.90
N LYS A 83 -11.13 7.62 9.91
CA LYS A 83 -10.89 8.02 11.30
C LYS A 83 -9.40 7.83 11.60
N LYS A 84 -8.73 8.91 12.01
CA LYS A 84 -7.38 8.80 12.55
C LYS A 84 -7.45 7.89 13.77
N ARG A 85 -6.63 6.85 13.79
CA ARG A 85 -6.49 6.01 14.99
C ARG A 85 -5.95 6.91 16.09
N GLU A 86 -6.73 7.09 17.15
CA GLU A 86 -6.24 7.73 18.36
C GLU A 86 -5.19 6.81 18.98
N SER A 87 -3.95 7.28 19.05
CA SER A 87 -2.94 6.61 19.86
C SER A 87 -3.30 6.83 21.32
N LYS A 88 -3.24 5.75 22.11
CA LYS A 88 -3.30 5.90 23.57
C LYS A 88 -2.15 6.81 23.97
N LYS A 89 -2.43 7.86 24.74
CA LYS A 89 -1.36 8.67 25.36
C LYS A 89 -0.47 7.73 26.16
N VAL A 90 0.84 7.81 25.94
CA VAL A 90 1.81 7.13 26.79
C VAL A 90 1.70 7.74 28.18
N VAL A 91 1.36 6.91 29.16
CA VAL A 91 1.38 7.31 30.57
C VAL A 91 2.77 7.00 31.08
N TRP A 92 3.54 8.03 31.41
CA TRP A 92 4.83 7.87 32.06
C TRP A 92 4.60 7.41 33.48
N THR A 93 5.12 6.22 33.80
CA THR A 93 5.07 5.64 35.15
C THR A 93 6.47 5.64 35.76
N GLU A 94 6.59 5.36 37.05
CA GLU A 94 7.88 5.14 37.71
C GLU A 94 8.74 4.09 36.99
N GLN A 95 8.12 3.07 36.39
CA GLN A 95 8.81 2.04 35.60
C GLN A 95 9.44 2.59 34.30
N SER A 96 9.00 3.76 33.83
CA SER A 96 9.50 4.43 32.64
C SER A 96 10.59 5.46 32.95
N GLN A 97 10.96 5.62 34.22
CA GLN A 97 12.08 6.48 34.59
C GLN A 97 13.40 5.90 34.06
N ALA A 98 14.35 6.79 33.77
CA ALA A 98 15.69 6.39 33.38
C ALA A 98 16.28 5.51 34.50
N LYS A 99 16.64 4.28 34.14
CA LYS A 99 17.39 3.39 35.03
C LYS A 99 18.86 3.79 34.99
N PRO A 100 19.64 3.50 36.05
CA PRO A 100 21.07 3.75 36.04
C PRO A 100 21.74 3.04 34.87
N ASP A 101 22.82 3.65 34.37
CA ASP A 101 23.62 3.10 33.28
C ASP A 101 24.20 1.73 33.69
N ILE A 102 24.22 0.80 32.74
CA ILE A 102 24.75 -0.55 32.96
C ILE A 102 26.23 -0.51 32.60
N ASP A 103 27.06 -0.15 33.58
CA ASP A 103 28.52 -0.01 33.44
C ASP A 103 29.32 -1.20 33.99
N SER A 104 28.69 -2.38 34.09
CA SER A 104 29.30 -3.61 34.61
C SER A 104 29.93 -4.48 33.51
N SER A 105 30.85 -5.37 33.90
CA SER A 105 31.40 -6.37 32.98
C SER A 105 30.32 -7.33 32.46
N LEU A 106 30.39 -7.75 31.19
CA LEU A 106 29.44 -8.67 30.57
C LEU A 106 29.28 -9.99 31.36
N ALA A 107 30.35 -10.43 32.04
CA ALA A 107 30.34 -11.63 32.88
C ALA A 107 29.41 -11.51 34.10
N GLU A 108 29.14 -10.29 34.58
CA GLU A 108 28.28 -10.01 35.74
C GLU A 108 26.79 -9.99 35.38
N LEU A 109 26.44 -9.85 34.10
CA LEU A 109 25.06 -9.81 33.61
C LEU A 109 24.41 -11.21 33.48
N GLY A 110 25.20 -12.27 33.67
CA GLY A 110 24.74 -13.65 33.65
C GLY A 110 24.39 -14.19 32.25
N SER A 111 24.15 -15.49 32.17
CA SER A 111 23.81 -16.18 30.91
C SER A 111 22.32 -16.08 30.60
N ILE A 112 21.98 -15.66 29.38
CA ILE A 112 20.60 -15.64 28.89
C ILE A 112 20.23 -17.04 28.40
N THR A 113 19.12 -17.60 28.89
CA THR A 113 18.51 -18.82 28.35
C THR A 113 17.26 -18.47 27.54
N LEU A 114 17.16 -19.05 26.35
CA LEU A 114 15.96 -18.95 25.51
C LEU A 114 15.04 -20.14 25.84
N LYS A 115 13.73 -19.87 25.95
CA LYS A 115 12.70 -20.91 26.00
C LYS A 115 12.26 -21.29 24.60
#